data_AF-A0A5J4U415-F1
#
_entry.id   AF-A0A5J4U415-F1
#
_cell.length_a   1.000
_cell.length_b   1.000
_cell.length_c   1.000
_cell.angle_alpha   90.00
_cell.angle_beta   90.00
_cell.angle_gamma   90.00
#
_symmetry.space_group_name_H-M   'P 1'
#
loop_
_entity.id
_entity.type
_entity.pdbx_description
1 polymer ?
#
loop_
_entity_poly.entity_id
_entity_poly.type
_entity_poly.pdbx_seq_one_letter_code
_entity_poly.pdbx_strand_id
1 'polypeptide(L)'
;MKNNKMITVSLTQILENGIWQMEAEFNNSYNIAAIGIVRDTYNIPADTHPYCQHMVSYGMINFGETVGNGKVYYKENGTSGNIAYQDNQIIKSEYDSEKGTLIFSVDGVQQPVYVRGINEKVRFIIFIYYPQASCTIRSLKKLITPTTKHVANEKVKTMKLISEIGKSLKSIPDTLAQVYRLPFLKEQILAEIKQAKVTFTEFVKSGTCASSAAKSISKQTWKEIYYIERTLLPIFDIRSKELSQCLSQPDNAWV
;
A
#
# COMPACT_ATOMS: atom_id res chain seq x y z
N MET A 1 17.39 29.39 24.86
CA MET A 1 16.61 28.23 24.38
C MET A 1 16.49 28.37 22.86
N LYS A 2 16.89 27.37 22.08
CA LYS A 2 16.65 27.41 20.62
C LYS A 2 15.17 27.10 20.41
N ASN A 3 14.43 27.97 19.72
CA ASN A 3 13.02 27.77 19.43
C ASN A 3 12.87 26.59 18.47
N ASN A 4 12.23 25.50 18.91
CA ASN A 4 11.85 24.41 18.01
C ASN A 4 10.85 24.95 16.97
N LYS A 5 11.04 24.58 15.71
CA LYS A 5 10.19 25.05 14.61
C LYS A 5 9.87 23.89 13.67
N MET A 6 8.58 23.75 13.35
CA MET A 6 8.13 22.77 12.38
C MET A 6 8.47 23.26 10.97
N ILE A 7 9.29 22.49 10.26
CA ILE A 7 9.65 22.80 8.88
C ILE A 7 9.23 21.62 8.03
N THR A 8 8.19 21.84 7.22
CA THR A 8 7.82 20.93 6.11
C THR A 8 8.17 21.61 4.81
N VAL A 9 9.01 20.97 4.00
CA VAL A 9 9.38 21.44 2.66
C VAL A 9 9.08 20.36 1.63
N SER A 10 8.71 20.80 0.45
CA SER A 10 8.53 19.94 -0.73
C SER A 10 9.69 20.10 -1.69
N LEU A 11 10.08 19.03 -2.36
CA LEU A 11 10.95 19.13 -3.53
C LEU A 11 10.17 19.71 -4.71
N THR A 12 10.88 20.38 -5.63
CA THR A 12 10.27 21.02 -6.79
C THR A 12 9.82 20.03 -7.86
N GLN A 13 10.41 18.82 -7.88
CA GLN A 13 10.09 17.79 -8.85
C GLN A 13 8.65 17.27 -8.66
N ILE A 14 7.80 17.53 -9.66
CA ILE A 14 6.48 16.93 -9.78
C ILE A 14 6.63 15.47 -10.20
N LEU A 15 6.01 14.57 -9.44
CA LEU A 15 6.05 13.14 -9.67
C LEU A 15 4.86 12.73 -10.54
N GLU A 16 5.11 12.55 -11.83
CA GLU A 16 4.12 12.10 -12.80
C GLU A 16 4.73 11.18 -13.85
N ASN A 17 3.86 10.42 -14.53
CA ASN A 17 4.20 9.61 -15.71
C ASN A 17 5.43 8.71 -15.52
N GLY A 18 5.42 7.89 -14.48
CA GLY A 18 6.40 6.84 -14.23
C GLY A 18 6.69 6.62 -12.75
N ILE A 19 7.82 5.99 -12.50
CA ILE A 19 8.24 5.60 -11.16
C ILE A 19 9.34 6.56 -10.69
N TRP A 20 9.18 7.09 -9.50
CA TRP A 20 10.08 8.07 -8.90
C TRP A 20 10.61 7.53 -7.58
N GLN A 21 11.90 7.69 -7.37
CA GLN A 21 12.58 7.24 -6.17
C GLN A 21 13.38 8.37 -5.54
N MET A 22 13.21 8.53 -4.23
CA MET A 22 14.03 9.40 -3.39
C MET A 22 14.67 8.57 -2.28
N GLU A 23 15.96 8.78 -2.05
CA GLU A 23 16.66 8.31 -0.86
C GLU A 23 17.09 9.51 -0.02
N ALA A 24 16.80 9.46 1.27
CA ALA A 24 17.09 10.51 2.23
C ALA A 24 17.70 9.92 3.50
N GLU A 25 18.48 10.74 4.20
CA GLU A 25 19.11 10.41 5.47
C GLU A 25 18.98 11.62 6.41
N PHE A 26 18.55 11.38 7.64
CA PHE A 26 18.41 12.42 8.66
C PHE A 26 19.57 12.41 9.63
N ASN A 27 19.90 13.59 10.16
CA ASN A 27 20.94 13.76 11.18
C ASN A 27 20.55 14.85 12.17
N ASN A 28 20.90 14.66 13.46
CA ASN A 28 20.56 15.55 14.58
C ASN A 28 19.05 15.84 14.70
N SER A 29 18.20 14.90 14.28
CA SER A 29 16.74 15.08 14.32
C SER A 29 16.12 14.73 15.67
N TYR A 30 16.90 14.17 16.60
CA TYR A 30 16.41 13.54 17.84
C TYR A 30 15.28 12.54 17.55
N ASN A 31 15.35 11.93 16.37
CA ASN A 31 14.36 11.04 15.81
C ASN A 31 12.95 11.63 15.66
N ILE A 32 12.83 12.94 15.45
CA ILE A 32 11.59 13.65 15.07
C ILE A 32 11.76 14.26 13.68
N ALA A 33 11.58 13.41 12.67
CA ALA A 33 11.50 13.80 11.26
C ALA A 33 10.56 12.86 10.51
N ALA A 34 10.21 13.25 9.28
CA ALA A 34 9.43 12.40 8.38
C ALA A 34 9.74 12.67 6.91
N ILE A 35 9.46 11.68 6.07
CA ILE A 35 9.41 11.84 4.61
C ILE A 35 8.01 11.47 4.11
N GLY A 36 7.70 11.86 2.89
CA GLY A 36 6.50 11.38 2.23
C GLY A 36 6.17 12.15 0.97
N ILE A 37 4.89 12.39 0.73
CA ILE A 37 4.40 13.12 -0.44
C ILE A 37 3.36 14.17 -0.06
N VAL A 38 3.24 15.19 -0.90
CA VAL A 38 2.19 16.21 -0.87
C VAL A 38 1.52 16.30 -2.23
N ARG A 39 0.23 16.63 -2.27
CA ARG A 39 -0.44 17.01 -3.52
C ARG A 39 0.29 18.18 -4.19
N ASP A 40 0.49 18.08 -5.50
CA ASP A 40 1.19 19.13 -6.24
C ASP A 40 0.52 20.51 -6.08
N THR A 41 -0.81 20.52 -6.11
CA THR A 41 -1.68 21.70 -5.97
C THR A 41 -1.64 22.35 -4.58
N TYR A 42 -1.01 21.73 -3.59
CA TYR A 42 -0.98 22.26 -2.23
C TYR A 42 0.30 23.05 -1.97
N ASN A 43 0.14 24.35 -1.73
CA ASN A 43 1.19 25.21 -1.21
C ASN A 43 1.30 25.00 0.30
N ILE A 44 2.47 24.59 0.78
CA ILE A 44 2.70 24.27 2.19
C ILE A 44 2.88 25.57 2.98
N PRO A 45 1.96 25.93 3.90
CA PRO A 45 2.17 27.09 4.77
C PRO A 45 3.36 26.88 5.72
N ALA A 46 3.92 27.98 6.22
CA ALA A 46 4.89 27.91 7.31
C ALA A 46 4.31 27.16 8.53
N ASP A 47 5.18 26.44 9.24
CA ASP A 47 4.82 25.74 10.48
C ASP A 47 3.77 24.62 10.31
N THR A 48 3.57 24.15 9.07
CA THR A 48 2.64 23.05 8.77
C THR A 48 3.20 21.72 9.24
N HIS A 49 2.43 21.01 10.06
CA HIS A 49 2.67 19.61 10.37
C HIS A 49 2.22 18.72 9.20
N PRO A 50 2.98 17.68 8.81
CA PRO A 50 2.58 16.76 7.74
C PRO A 50 1.38 15.85 8.08
N TYR A 51 0.62 16.15 9.13
CA TYR A 51 -0.63 15.47 9.51
C TYR A 51 -1.83 16.22 8.95
N CYS A 52 -1.94 16.23 7.63
CA CYS A 52 -3.07 16.90 6.99
C CYS A 52 -3.62 16.06 5.84
N GLN A 53 -4.78 16.48 5.33
CA GLN A 53 -5.45 15.81 4.22
C GLN A 53 -4.73 15.94 2.86
N HIS A 54 -3.70 16.79 2.77
CA HIS A 54 -2.94 17.04 1.55
C HIS A 54 -1.60 16.29 1.50
N MET A 55 -1.23 15.60 2.59
CA MET A 55 0.06 14.94 2.75
C MET A 55 -0.08 13.51 3.23
N VAL A 56 0.87 12.69 2.82
CA VAL A 56 1.14 11.40 3.43
C VAL A 56 2.55 11.43 3.96
N SER A 57 2.77 10.97 5.19
CA SER A 57 4.10 10.97 5.82
C SER A 57 4.41 9.66 6.52
N TYR A 58 5.64 9.20 6.39
CA TYR A 58 6.22 8.09 7.11
C TYR A 58 7.33 8.61 8.03
N GLY A 59 7.13 8.47 9.33
CA GLY A 59 7.96 9.13 10.33
C GLY A 59 8.88 8.25 11.14
N MET A 60 9.82 8.93 11.80
CA MET A 60 10.78 8.36 12.75
C MET A 60 10.12 7.89 14.06
N ILE A 61 10.91 7.29 14.94
CA ILE A 61 10.43 6.72 16.21
C ILE A 61 9.67 7.70 17.10
N ASN A 62 10.07 8.99 17.14
CA ASN A 62 9.44 9.99 18.00
C ASN A 62 8.48 10.93 17.23
N PHE A 63 8.11 10.60 15.99
CA PHE A 63 7.30 11.46 15.13
C PHE A 63 5.78 11.31 15.36
N GLY A 64 5.18 12.23 16.12
CA GLY A 64 3.72 12.30 16.32
C GLY A 64 3.29 12.23 17.78
N GLU A 65 1.98 12.40 18.01
CA GLU A 65 1.42 12.61 19.35
C GLU A 65 1.54 11.41 20.31
N THR A 66 1.68 10.19 19.79
CA THR A 66 1.70 8.94 20.59
C THR A 66 2.89 8.04 20.27
N VAL A 67 4.08 8.64 20.13
CA VAL A 67 5.35 7.97 19.77
C VAL A 67 5.27 7.39 18.35
N GLY A 68 5.77 8.17 17.41
CA GLY A 68 5.66 7.97 15.95
C GLY A 68 5.98 6.62 15.35
N ASN A 69 6.71 5.77 16.06
CA ASN A 69 6.95 4.34 15.85
C ASN A 69 6.76 3.78 14.42
N GLY A 70 7.29 4.45 13.39
CA GLY A 70 7.19 4.01 12.00
C GLY A 70 5.78 4.07 11.39
N LYS A 71 4.85 4.86 11.94
CA LYS A 71 3.51 4.97 11.36
C LYS A 71 3.54 5.73 10.04
N VAL A 72 2.68 5.30 9.10
CA VAL A 72 2.34 6.06 7.89
C VAL A 72 1.06 6.85 8.17
N TYR A 73 1.13 8.17 8.14
CA TYR A 73 0.02 9.07 8.44
C TYR A 73 -0.63 9.62 7.18
N TYR A 74 -1.96 9.66 7.18
CA TYR A 74 -2.80 10.39 6.22
C TYR A 74 -4.06 10.88 6.92
N LYS A 75 -4.43 12.15 6.75
CA LYS A 75 -5.60 12.76 7.45
C LYS A 75 -5.58 12.48 8.96
N GLU A 76 -4.45 12.78 9.60
CA GLU A 76 -4.23 12.57 11.06
C GLU A 76 -4.32 11.11 11.54
N ASN A 77 -4.59 10.16 10.64
CA ASN A 77 -4.69 8.75 10.96
C ASN A 77 -3.37 8.03 10.65
N GLY A 78 -2.71 7.52 11.69
CA GLY A 78 -1.47 6.75 11.58
C GLY A 78 -1.73 5.25 11.44
N THR A 79 -1.22 4.64 10.38
CA THR A 79 -1.22 3.19 10.18
C THR A 79 0.11 2.59 10.63
N SER A 80 0.05 1.71 11.64
CA SER A 80 1.21 0.98 12.18
C SER A 80 1.59 -0.23 11.32
N GLY A 81 2.84 -0.69 11.43
CA GLY A 81 3.30 -1.95 10.84
C GLY A 81 4.69 -1.87 10.21
N ASN A 82 5.18 -0.67 9.91
CA ASN A 82 6.56 -0.45 9.51
C ASN A 82 7.45 -0.34 10.74
N ILE A 83 8.75 -0.54 10.55
CA ILE A 83 9.74 -0.28 11.59
C ILE A 83 9.88 1.24 11.78
N ALA A 84 10.22 1.67 12.98
CA ALA A 84 10.64 3.05 13.17
C ALA A 84 12.10 3.22 12.74
N TYR A 85 12.38 4.22 11.90
CA TYR A 85 13.76 4.57 11.54
C TYR A 85 14.31 5.69 12.44
N GLN A 86 15.62 5.79 12.47
CA GLN A 86 16.42 6.70 13.28
C GLN A 86 17.41 7.49 12.42
N ASP A 87 18.09 8.46 13.04
CA ASP A 87 19.16 9.21 12.37
C ASP A 87 20.21 8.27 11.76
N ASN A 88 20.79 8.71 10.65
CA ASN A 88 21.83 8.01 9.87
C ASN A 88 21.40 6.73 9.16
N GLN A 89 20.11 6.37 9.18
CA GLN A 89 19.55 5.32 8.33
C GLN A 89 19.16 5.88 6.97
N ILE A 90 19.26 5.06 5.92
CA ILE A 90 18.83 5.44 4.58
C ILE A 90 17.36 5.07 4.42
N ILE A 91 16.52 6.09 4.18
CA ILE A 91 15.10 5.90 3.94
C ILE A 91 14.80 6.16 2.48
N LYS A 92 14.16 5.18 1.85
CA LYS A 92 13.75 5.22 0.45
C LYS A 92 12.25 5.42 0.35
N SER A 93 11.82 6.35 -0.49
CA SER A 93 10.43 6.48 -0.96
C SER A 93 10.39 6.17 -2.45
N GLU A 94 9.56 5.21 -2.85
CA GLU A 94 9.32 4.86 -4.25
C GLU A 94 7.84 5.09 -4.57
N TYR A 95 7.57 6.07 -5.43
CA TYR A 95 6.25 6.40 -5.94
C TYR A 95 6.08 5.83 -7.34
N ASP A 96 5.00 5.10 -7.58
CA ASP A 96 4.60 4.57 -8.88
C ASP A 96 3.31 5.28 -9.31
N SER A 97 3.39 6.15 -10.31
CA SER A 97 2.23 6.91 -10.76
C SER A 97 1.20 6.07 -11.52
N GLU A 98 1.62 4.98 -12.15
CA GLU A 98 0.72 4.10 -12.90
C GLU A 98 -0.14 3.26 -11.96
N LYS A 99 0.46 2.79 -10.86
CA LYS A 99 -0.25 2.04 -9.81
C LYS A 99 -0.89 2.95 -8.76
N GLY A 100 -0.48 4.20 -8.69
CA GLY A 100 -0.88 5.13 -7.64
C GLY A 100 -0.43 4.67 -6.25
N THR A 101 0.80 4.18 -6.13
CA THR A 101 1.35 3.64 -4.87
C THR A 101 2.59 4.40 -4.40
N LEU A 102 2.79 4.41 -3.08
CA LEU A 102 4.01 4.91 -2.43
C LEU A 102 4.53 3.85 -1.44
N ILE A 103 5.72 3.33 -1.72
CA ILE A 103 6.37 2.28 -0.93
C ILE A 103 7.59 2.85 -0.23
N PHE A 104 7.79 2.44 1.02
CA PHE A 104 8.94 2.85 1.82
C PHE A 104 9.94 1.70 1.99
N SER A 105 11.22 2.03 2.14
CA SER A 105 12.24 1.10 2.61
C SER A 105 13.16 1.78 3.60
N VAL A 106 13.71 1.02 4.54
CA VAL A 106 14.71 1.49 5.52
C VAL A 106 15.93 0.59 5.39
N ASP A 107 17.10 1.16 5.14
CA ASP A 107 18.37 0.45 4.89
C ASP A 107 18.22 -0.69 3.87
N GLY A 108 17.51 -0.41 2.78
CA GLY A 108 17.23 -1.36 1.71
C GLY A 108 16.12 -2.38 2.00
N VAL A 109 15.58 -2.43 3.21
CA VAL A 109 14.48 -3.33 3.59
C VAL A 109 13.13 -2.66 3.34
N GLN A 110 12.36 -3.22 2.39
CA GLN A 110 11.02 -2.75 2.08
C GLN A 110 10.07 -2.92 3.27
N GLN A 111 9.29 -1.88 3.54
CA GLN A 111 8.34 -1.83 4.63
C GLN A 111 6.96 -2.37 4.22
N PRO A 112 6.23 -3.03 5.13
CA PRO A 112 4.99 -3.74 4.81
C PRO A 112 3.77 -2.83 4.61
N VAL A 113 3.75 -1.64 5.21
CA VAL A 113 2.71 -0.63 5.03
C VAL A 113 3.14 0.34 3.95
N TYR A 114 2.32 0.42 2.90
CA TYR A 114 2.50 1.30 1.76
C TYR A 114 1.17 2.02 1.46
N VAL A 115 1.25 3.10 0.71
CA VAL A 115 0.10 3.90 0.31
C VAL A 115 -0.41 3.43 -1.05
N ARG A 116 -1.73 3.43 -1.24
CA ARG A 116 -2.38 3.12 -2.52
C ARG A 116 -3.50 4.13 -2.81
N GLY A 117 -3.93 4.20 -4.07
CA GLY A 117 -5.02 5.06 -4.50
C GLY A 117 -4.61 6.52 -4.70
N ILE A 118 -3.32 6.78 -4.97
CA ILE A 118 -2.82 8.11 -5.32
C ILE A 118 -3.17 8.36 -6.80
N ASN A 119 -4.16 9.21 -7.04
CA ASN A 119 -4.71 9.49 -8.38
C ASN A 119 -4.40 10.92 -8.87
N GLU A 120 -3.56 11.66 -8.15
CA GLU A 120 -3.18 13.04 -8.45
C GLU A 120 -1.66 13.17 -8.55
N LYS A 121 -1.18 14.26 -9.17
CA LYS A 121 0.24 14.61 -9.18
C LYS A 121 0.69 14.96 -7.76
N VAL A 122 1.88 14.51 -7.40
CA VAL A 122 2.43 14.72 -6.06
C VAL A 122 3.89 15.18 -6.12
N ARG A 123 4.42 15.67 -5.00
CA ARG A 123 5.83 16.04 -4.79
C ARG A 123 6.34 15.37 -3.53
N PHE A 124 7.62 14.99 -3.50
CA PHE A 124 8.22 14.49 -2.25
C PHE A 124 8.28 15.59 -1.20
N ILE A 125 8.08 15.23 0.07
CA ILE A 125 8.25 16.12 1.22
C ILE A 125 9.27 15.61 2.22
N ILE A 126 9.83 16.55 2.96
CA ILE A 126 10.69 16.35 4.12
C ILE A 126 10.13 17.19 5.26
N PHE A 127 10.03 16.60 6.43
CA PHE A 127 9.68 17.27 7.68
C PHE A 127 10.80 17.14 8.69
N ILE A 128 11.17 18.25 9.34
CA ILE A 128 12.10 18.32 10.48
C ILE A 128 11.53 19.25 11.56
N TYR A 129 11.87 18.97 12.83
CA TYR A 129 11.34 19.73 13.97
C TYR A 129 12.41 20.42 14.83
N TYR A 130 13.55 19.74 15.05
CA TYR A 130 14.57 20.27 15.94
C TYR A 130 15.54 21.22 15.24
N PRO A 131 16.03 22.26 15.94
CA PRO A 131 17.14 23.07 15.47
C PRO A 131 18.37 22.19 15.19
N GLN A 132 19.10 22.49 14.11
CA GLN A 132 20.27 21.71 13.64
C GLN A 132 19.96 20.32 13.08
N ALA A 133 18.70 19.89 13.10
CA ALA A 133 18.28 18.73 12.31
C ALA A 133 18.54 19.02 10.82
N SER A 134 19.02 18.02 10.11
CA SER A 134 19.27 18.10 8.68
C SER A 134 18.77 16.85 7.99
N CYS A 135 18.48 16.99 6.70
CA CYS A 135 18.13 15.90 5.82
C CYS A 135 19.03 16.00 4.58
N THR A 136 19.74 14.92 4.28
CA THR A 136 20.54 14.79 3.07
C THR A 136 19.77 13.95 2.07
N ILE A 137 19.44 14.55 0.92
CA ILE A 137 18.87 13.81 -0.20
C ILE A 137 20.02 13.13 -0.93
N ARG A 138 20.13 11.81 -0.77
CA ARG A 138 21.21 11.00 -1.36
C ARG A 138 20.97 10.75 -2.84
N SER A 139 19.71 10.56 -3.23
CA SER A 139 19.32 10.41 -4.62
C SER A 139 17.88 10.85 -4.86
N LEU A 140 17.62 11.42 -6.04
CA LEU A 140 16.29 11.63 -6.59
C LEU A 140 16.35 11.26 -8.07
N LYS A 141 15.63 10.21 -8.47
CA LYS A 141 15.70 9.67 -9.84
C LYS A 141 14.36 9.15 -10.31
N LYS A 142 14.13 9.29 -11.62
CA LYS A 142 13.07 8.58 -12.33
C LYS A 142 13.59 7.20 -12.73
N LEU A 143 12.77 6.18 -12.56
CA LEU A 143 13.10 4.79 -12.88
C LEU A 143 12.34 4.33 -14.13
N ILE A 144 12.97 3.42 -14.89
CA ILE A 144 12.35 2.76 -16.05
C ILE A 144 11.53 1.54 -15.60
N THR A 145 11.91 0.91 -14.48
CA THR A 145 11.20 -0.22 -13.86
C THR A 145 11.18 -0.08 -12.33
N PRO A 146 10.17 -0.63 -11.63
CA PRO A 146 10.12 -0.59 -10.17
C PRO A 146 11.32 -1.33 -9.56
N THR A 147 11.97 -0.75 -8.53
CA THR A 147 13.01 -1.48 -7.78
C THR A 147 12.43 -2.30 -6.63
N THR A 148 11.23 -1.94 -6.18
CA THR A 148 10.50 -2.68 -5.16
C THR A 148 9.84 -3.90 -5.79
N LYS A 149 10.21 -5.08 -5.29
CA LYS A 149 9.46 -6.29 -5.59
C LYS A 149 8.22 -6.22 -4.72
N HIS A 150 7.02 -6.35 -5.30
CA HIS A 150 5.86 -6.76 -4.49
C HIS A 150 6.28 -8.00 -3.74
N VAL A 151 6.50 -7.87 -2.43
CA VAL A 151 7.09 -8.94 -1.62
C VAL A 151 6.15 -10.12 -1.77
N ALA A 152 6.67 -11.29 -2.17
CA ALA A 152 5.94 -12.55 -2.31
C ALA A 152 5.10 -12.94 -1.07
N ASN A 153 5.27 -12.21 0.03
CA ASN A 153 4.46 -12.22 1.23
C ASN A 153 3.01 -11.74 0.99
N GLU A 154 2.68 -11.05 -0.11
CA GLU A 154 1.28 -10.83 -0.50
C GLU A 154 0.61 -12.14 -0.92
N LYS A 155 1.27 -13.08 -1.62
CA LYS A 155 0.64 -14.39 -1.89
C LYS A 155 0.37 -15.18 -0.61
N VAL A 156 1.29 -15.17 0.36
CA VAL A 156 1.10 -15.86 1.64
C VAL A 156 0.05 -15.17 2.49
N LYS A 157 0.01 -13.83 2.52
CA LYS A 157 -1.03 -13.05 3.21
C LYS A 157 -2.39 -13.19 2.53
N THR A 158 -2.44 -13.19 1.20
CA THR A 158 -3.65 -13.42 0.40
C THR A 158 -4.14 -14.85 0.57
N MET A 159 -3.26 -15.86 0.60
CA MET A 159 -3.64 -17.25 0.90
C MET A 159 -4.11 -17.43 2.35
N LYS A 160 -3.47 -16.73 3.31
CA LYS A 160 -3.90 -16.72 4.71
C LYS A 160 -5.25 -16.03 4.87
N LEU A 161 -5.45 -14.89 4.20
CA LEU A 161 -6.71 -14.15 4.15
C LEU A 161 -7.80 -14.97 3.45
N ILE A 162 -7.53 -15.63 2.32
CA ILE A 162 -8.45 -16.54 1.63
C ILE A 162 -8.80 -17.74 2.53
N SER A 163 -7.84 -18.27 3.28
CA SER A 163 -8.07 -19.35 4.24
C SER A 163 -8.92 -18.91 5.44
N GLU A 164 -8.64 -17.73 5.99
CA GLU A 164 -9.40 -17.12 7.10
C GLU A 164 -10.81 -16.71 6.67
N ILE A 165 -10.97 -16.18 5.45
CA ILE A 165 -12.27 -15.91 4.82
C ILE A 165 -13.01 -17.23 4.60
N GLY A 166 -12.36 -18.27 4.05
CA GLY A 166 -12.99 -19.58 3.83
C GLY A 166 -13.41 -20.27 5.13
N LYS A 167 -12.68 -20.07 6.23
CA LYS A 167 -13.05 -20.54 7.57
C LYS A 167 -14.21 -19.73 8.16
N SER A 168 -14.16 -18.40 8.05
CA SER A 168 -15.23 -17.49 8.49
C SER A 168 -16.54 -17.75 7.73
N LEU A 169 -16.48 -17.94 6.42
CA LEU A 169 -17.65 -18.29 5.58
C LEU A 169 -18.25 -19.65 5.93
N LYS A 170 -17.47 -20.58 6.49
CA LYS A 170 -17.97 -21.87 6.98
C LYS A 170 -18.60 -21.80 8.38
N SER A 171 -18.31 -20.75 9.14
CA SER A 171 -18.66 -20.67 10.57
C SER A 171 -19.68 -19.58 10.92
N ILE A 172 -20.25 -18.86 9.95
CA ILE A 172 -21.08 -17.68 10.23
C ILE A 172 -22.58 -17.94 9.95
N PRO A 173 -23.45 -17.73 10.96
CA PRO A 173 -24.86 -17.41 10.77
C PRO A 173 -25.01 -15.98 10.23
N ASP A 174 -25.96 -15.79 9.31
CA ASP A 174 -26.24 -14.58 8.53
C ASP A 174 -26.07 -13.26 9.29
N THR A 175 -25.19 -12.38 8.79
CA THR A 175 -25.20 -10.95 9.18
C THR A 175 -25.07 -10.06 7.94
N LEU A 176 -26.04 -9.13 7.80
CA LEU A 176 -26.19 -8.15 6.71
C LEU A 176 -24.91 -7.42 6.28
N ALA A 177 -23.99 -7.17 7.22
CA ALA A 177 -22.76 -6.42 6.95
C ALA A 177 -21.79 -7.13 5.99
N GLN A 178 -21.89 -8.45 5.84
CA GLN A 178 -21.06 -9.22 4.91
C GLN A 178 -21.62 -9.18 3.48
N VAL A 179 -22.94 -9.07 3.33
CA VAL A 179 -23.63 -8.99 2.03
C VAL A 179 -23.15 -7.78 1.22
N TYR A 180 -22.96 -6.63 1.86
CA TYR A 180 -22.46 -5.42 1.18
C TYR A 180 -20.97 -5.44 0.82
N ARG A 181 -20.16 -6.28 1.48
CA ARG A 181 -18.71 -6.40 1.20
C ARG A 181 -18.39 -7.46 0.14
N LEU A 182 -19.25 -8.46 -0.03
CA LEU A 182 -19.05 -9.57 -0.97
C LEU A 182 -18.87 -9.10 -2.44
N PRO A 183 -19.67 -8.17 -2.99
CA PRO A 183 -19.48 -7.67 -4.36
C PRO A 183 -18.13 -6.98 -4.55
N PHE A 184 -17.72 -6.14 -3.59
CA PHE A 184 -16.44 -5.44 -3.66
C PHE A 184 -15.25 -6.43 -3.60
N LEU A 185 -15.33 -7.43 -2.73
CA LEU A 185 -14.31 -8.46 -2.62
C LEU A 185 -14.23 -9.32 -3.89
N LYS A 186 -15.37 -9.61 -4.53
CA LYS A 186 -15.43 -10.30 -5.82
C LYS A 186 -14.70 -9.49 -6.90
N GLU A 187 -14.98 -8.20 -7.02
CA GLU A 187 -14.33 -7.33 -8.00
C GLU A 187 -12.80 -7.24 -7.78
N GLN A 188 -12.35 -7.20 -6.52
CA GLN A 188 -10.92 -7.25 -6.20
C GLN A 188 -10.28 -8.57 -6.66
N ILE A 189 -10.92 -9.72 -6.38
CA ILE A 189 -10.42 -11.03 -6.80
C ILE A 189 -10.35 -11.11 -8.34
N LEU A 190 -11.36 -10.59 -9.04
CA LEU A 190 -11.38 -10.57 -10.50
C LEU A 190 -10.27 -9.69 -11.09
N ALA A 191 -10.02 -8.51 -10.51
CA ALA A 191 -8.95 -7.62 -10.94
C ALA A 191 -7.56 -8.26 -10.81
N GLU A 192 -7.30 -8.92 -9.68
CA GLU A 192 -6.05 -9.64 -9.42
C GLU A 192 -5.86 -10.83 -10.38
N ILE A 193 -6.91 -11.61 -10.65
CA ILE A 193 -6.85 -12.71 -11.64
C ILE A 193 -6.54 -12.16 -13.03
N LYS A 194 -7.18 -11.06 -13.42
CA LYS A 194 -6.96 -10.42 -14.72
C LYS A 194 -5.52 -9.95 -14.86
N GLN A 195 -4.97 -9.29 -13.84
CA GLN A 195 -3.58 -8.85 -13.83
C GLN A 195 -2.60 -10.03 -13.87
N ALA A 196 -2.87 -11.09 -13.11
CA ALA A 196 -2.06 -12.31 -13.13
C ALA A 196 -2.05 -12.98 -14.51
N LYS A 197 -3.18 -13.01 -15.22
CA LYS A 197 -3.27 -13.55 -16.59
C LYS A 197 -2.47 -12.72 -17.60
N VAL A 198 -2.53 -11.39 -17.52
CA VAL A 198 -1.75 -10.48 -18.40
C VAL A 198 -0.26 -10.71 -18.19
N THR A 199 0.18 -10.61 -16.94
CA THR A 199 1.59 -10.81 -16.54
C THR A 199 2.10 -12.18 -17.00
N PHE A 200 1.28 -13.22 -16.86
CA PHE A 200 1.65 -14.56 -17.26
C PHE A 200 1.73 -14.74 -18.78
N THR A 201 0.83 -14.09 -19.53
CA THR A 201 0.83 -14.11 -21.00
C THR A 201 2.09 -13.44 -21.56
N GLU A 202 2.50 -12.32 -20.96
CA GLU A 202 3.75 -11.64 -21.30
C GLU A 202 4.97 -12.50 -20.96
N PHE A 203 4.95 -13.16 -19.80
CA PHE A 203 6.00 -14.10 -19.40
C PHE A 203 6.17 -15.25 -20.41
N VAL A 204 5.08 -15.85 -20.90
CA VAL A 204 5.16 -16.90 -21.94
C VAL A 204 5.69 -16.36 -23.26
N LYS A 205 5.24 -15.17 -23.69
CA LYS A 205 5.69 -14.53 -24.94
C LYS A 205 7.19 -14.19 -24.92
N SER A 206 7.76 -13.92 -23.75
CA SER A 206 9.18 -13.56 -23.59
C SER A 206 10.17 -14.68 -23.89
N GLY A 207 9.73 -15.91 -24.18
CA GLY A 207 10.62 -17.05 -24.49
C GLY A 207 11.35 -17.63 -23.27
N THR A 208 11.21 -17.02 -22.09
CA THR A 208 11.84 -17.44 -20.82
C THR A 208 11.32 -18.79 -20.28
N CYS A 209 10.31 -19.39 -20.93
CA CYS A 209 9.71 -20.69 -20.56
C CYS A 209 10.52 -21.93 -20.96
N ALA A 210 11.76 -21.80 -21.44
CA ALA A 210 12.55 -22.96 -21.88
C ALA A 210 12.90 -23.92 -20.73
N SER A 211 13.00 -23.44 -19.48
CA SER A 211 13.35 -24.28 -18.33
C SER A 211 12.17 -25.10 -17.79
N SER A 212 12.46 -26.32 -17.32
CA SER A 212 11.47 -27.22 -16.71
C SER A 212 10.82 -26.63 -15.46
N ALA A 213 11.57 -25.85 -14.67
CA ALA A 213 11.07 -25.16 -13.49
C ALA A 213 10.04 -24.07 -13.86
N ALA A 214 10.32 -23.24 -14.87
CA ALA A 214 9.38 -22.23 -15.34
C ALA A 214 8.06 -22.85 -15.86
N LYS A 215 8.14 -24.00 -16.54
CA LYS A 215 6.97 -24.77 -17.00
C LYS A 215 6.16 -25.33 -15.84
N SER A 216 6.80 -25.81 -14.78
CA SER A 216 6.12 -26.34 -13.59
C SER A 216 5.37 -25.23 -12.83
N ILE A 217 6.03 -24.10 -12.59
CA ILE A 217 5.44 -22.92 -11.92
C ILE A 217 4.25 -22.37 -12.73
N SER A 218 4.42 -22.30 -14.06
CA SER A 218 3.34 -21.95 -15.00
C SER A 218 2.13 -22.87 -14.84
N LYS A 219 2.34 -24.18 -14.93
CA LYS A 219 1.28 -25.19 -14.82
C LYS A 219 0.55 -25.12 -13.48
N GLN A 220 1.29 -24.92 -12.39
CA GLN A 220 0.72 -24.79 -11.06
C GLN A 220 -0.11 -23.51 -10.91
N THR A 221 0.39 -22.39 -11.42
CA THR A 221 -0.33 -21.11 -11.39
C THR A 221 -1.65 -21.19 -12.19
N TRP A 222 -1.64 -21.85 -13.36
CA TRP A 222 -2.87 -22.07 -14.14
C TRP A 222 -3.88 -22.97 -13.44
N LYS A 223 -3.44 -24.00 -12.72
CA LYS A 223 -4.33 -24.83 -11.90
C LYS A 223 -5.00 -24.01 -10.80
N GLU A 224 -4.27 -23.09 -10.19
CA GLU A 224 -4.78 -22.21 -9.14
C GLU A 224 -5.80 -21.20 -9.69
N ILE A 225 -5.49 -20.54 -10.81
CA ILE A 225 -6.42 -19.66 -11.53
C ILE A 225 -7.69 -20.44 -11.90
N TYR A 226 -7.53 -21.64 -12.46
CA TYR A 226 -8.67 -22.48 -12.85
C TYR A 226 -9.54 -22.86 -11.65
N TYR A 227 -8.92 -23.25 -10.52
CA TYR A 227 -9.65 -23.58 -9.30
C TYR A 227 -10.46 -22.38 -8.76
N ILE A 228 -9.88 -21.18 -8.77
CA ILE A 228 -10.58 -19.98 -8.32
C ILE A 228 -11.75 -19.66 -9.26
N GLU A 229 -11.53 -19.68 -10.57
CA GLU A 229 -12.56 -19.33 -11.55
C GLU A 229 -13.69 -20.35 -11.64
N ARG A 230 -13.39 -21.64 -11.51
CA ARG A 230 -14.36 -22.73 -11.71
C ARG A 230 -15.01 -23.23 -10.43
N THR A 231 -14.38 -23.02 -9.29
CA THR A 231 -14.87 -23.54 -8.01
C THR A 231 -15.27 -22.41 -7.08
N LEU A 232 -14.38 -21.44 -6.83
CA LEU A 232 -14.63 -20.42 -5.81
C LEU A 232 -15.59 -19.33 -6.27
N LEU A 233 -15.40 -18.75 -7.47
CA LEU A 233 -16.28 -17.69 -7.97
C LEU A 233 -17.76 -18.13 -8.07
N PRO A 234 -18.10 -19.34 -8.56
CA PRO A 234 -19.49 -19.80 -8.56
C PRO A 234 -20.07 -19.95 -7.15
N ILE A 235 -19.28 -20.37 -6.16
CA ILE A 235 -19.73 -20.46 -4.77
C ILE A 235 -20.03 -19.06 -4.22
N PHE A 236 -19.20 -18.06 -4.54
CA PHE A 236 -19.47 -16.66 -4.20
C PHE A 236 -20.78 -16.17 -4.82
N ASP A 237 -21.03 -16.49 -6.09
CA ASP A 237 -22.25 -16.09 -6.80
C ASP A 237 -23.51 -16.75 -6.21
N ILE A 238 -23.45 -18.05 -5.90
CA ILE A 238 -24.55 -18.78 -5.26
C ILE A 238 -24.86 -18.17 -3.90
N ARG A 239 -23.85 -17.98 -3.05
CA ARG A 239 -24.02 -17.40 -1.70
C ARG A 239 -24.54 -15.96 -1.76
N SER A 240 -24.03 -15.15 -2.70
CA SER A 240 -24.53 -13.79 -2.90
C SER A 240 -26.00 -13.77 -3.31
N LYS A 241 -26.44 -14.73 -4.15
CA LYS A 241 -27.83 -14.87 -4.59
C LYS A 241 -28.74 -15.36 -3.46
N GLU A 242 -28.31 -16.37 -2.70
CA GLU A 242 -29.03 -16.88 -1.52
C GLU A 242 -29.22 -15.78 -0.47
N LEU A 243 -28.15 -15.04 -0.15
CA LEU A 243 -28.20 -13.93 0.80
C LEU A 243 -29.10 -12.77 0.30
N SER A 244 -29.06 -12.46 -0.99
CA SER A 244 -29.95 -11.45 -1.59
C SER A 244 -31.42 -11.89 -1.55
N GLN A 245 -31.70 -13.19 -1.71
CA GLN A 245 -33.04 -13.75 -1.59
C GLN A 245 -33.56 -13.72 -0.14
N CYS A 246 -32.73 -14.11 0.84
CA CYS A 246 -33.07 -14.02 2.27
C CYS A 246 -33.42 -12.59 2.71
N LEU A 247 -32.74 -11.58 2.16
CA LEU A 247 -33.00 -10.16 2.46
C LEU A 247 -34.20 -9.57 1.70
N SER A 248 -34.66 -10.24 0.65
CA SER A 248 -35.81 -9.81 -0.17
C SER A 248 -37.15 -10.35 0.32
N GLN A 249 -37.17 -11.20 1.37
CA GLN A 249 -38.42 -11.60 2.02
C GLN A 249 -38.95 -10.43 2.88
N PRO A 250 -40.14 -9.88 2.58
CA PRO A 250 -40.72 -8.81 3.37
C PRO A 250 -41.28 -9.33 4.71
N ASP A 251 -41.31 -8.41 5.68
CA ASP A 251 -41.83 -8.52 7.05
C ASP A 251 -43.19 -9.22 7.19
N ASN A 252 -43.20 -10.55 7.24
CA ASN A 252 -44.42 -11.33 7.51
C ASN A 252 -44.20 -12.36 8.63
N ALA A 253 -43.78 -11.95 9.82
CA ALA A 253 -43.88 -12.79 11.01
C ALA A 253 -43.85 -11.97 12.30
N TRP A 254 -44.95 -11.26 12.57
CA TRP A 254 -45.39 -11.01 13.95
C TRP A 254 -46.62 -11.90 14.20
N VAL A 255 -46.38 -13.04 14.85
CA VAL A 255 -47.25 -13.63 15.88
C VAL A 255 -46.34 -14.08 17.01
#